data_AF-R5YQN6-F1
#
_entry.id   AF-R5YQN6-F1
#
_cell.length_a   1.000
_cell.length_b   1.000
_cell.length_c   1.000
_cell.angle_alpha   90.00
_cell.angle_beta   90.00
_cell.angle_gamma   90.00
#
_symmetry.space_group_name_H-M   'P 1'
#
loop_
_entity.id
_entity.type
_entity.pdbx_description
1 polymer ?
#
loop_
_entity_poly.entity_id
_entity_poly.type
_entity_poly.pdbx_seq_one_letter_code
_entity_poly.pdbx_strand_id
1 'polypeptide(L)'
;MIVFLKDLFENKIDIKKFIIYLLFIFLILFPFNVKSYSYIILICFLLVLLLYNKKHNIKLVMGYILFVFITIFVIENFHEENVSKILYNDIFNPQIEEKINKILASDKSYYRMNNLNYPTKIVNKIYSSNYFTTNIYSSTYNNYYLNFVRNVFGGSVADYNYFLVSGNNNLLFNSYMGVKYLYSKMELKQGYIKFDDNIYLNENYYPLIYANSNIVSQNDFEKYKYPYSNELLMKNVVSNKNSNNNINKFDIKKINLDYTLTYNDGVKIKKLDEGYLLTVEDTGKLELNLNQKLINKILFIILEGLEKNSCSYDNINMTINDVSNILTCKTWPYDNKNNTFKFVISEDNLDKLTINLTKGTYKITNISTFVLDYEDFKNWKEDIKPFNITSFNSSLIKGNITIDNPSYLVTSIPYDKGFKVVVNNKEVSYENINNGFLGIYLEKGNYDVEITYKSPWLNIGKLLSFIGIISFITIVLIERKNKIKK
;
A
#
# COMPACT_ATOMS: atom_id res chain seq x y z
N MET A 1 2.72 -24.58 -28.18
CA MET A 1 1.54 -25.04 -28.94
C MET A 1 1.82 -25.20 -30.44
N ILE A 2 2.36 -24.18 -31.14
CA ILE A 2 2.60 -24.23 -32.60
C ILE A 2 3.55 -25.36 -33.02
N VAL A 3 4.67 -25.56 -32.31
CA VAL A 3 5.62 -26.65 -32.59
C VAL A 3 4.99 -28.03 -32.38
N PHE A 4 4.30 -28.23 -31.25
CA PHE A 4 3.59 -29.48 -30.96
C PHE A 4 2.55 -29.83 -32.04
N LEU A 5 1.70 -28.88 -32.44
CA LEU A 5 0.69 -29.13 -33.46
C LEU A 5 1.33 -29.44 -34.81
N LYS A 6 2.40 -28.72 -35.18
CA LYS A 6 3.16 -29.00 -36.40
C LYS A 6 3.73 -30.43 -36.37
N ASP A 7 4.40 -30.81 -35.29
CA ASP A 7 5.01 -32.14 -35.17
C ASP A 7 3.95 -33.26 -35.08
N LEU A 8 2.79 -32.99 -34.48
CA LEU A 8 1.64 -33.90 -34.47
C LEU A 8 1.07 -34.11 -35.88
N PHE A 9 0.96 -33.05 -36.68
CA PHE A 9 0.42 -33.10 -38.04
C PHE A 9 1.43 -33.63 -39.06
N GLU A 10 2.72 -33.46 -38.82
CA GLU A 10 3.81 -34.06 -39.59
C GLU A 10 4.14 -35.51 -39.13
N ASN A 11 3.32 -36.10 -38.24
CA ASN A 11 3.49 -37.47 -37.70
C ASN A 11 4.85 -37.74 -37.03
N LYS A 12 5.48 -36.70 -36.48
CA LYS A 12 6.74 -36.81 -35.71
C LYS A 12 6.52 -37.27 -34.28
N ILE A 13 5.26 -37.31 -33.82
CA ILE A 13 4.87 -37.70 -32.46
C ILE A 13 4.27 -39.10 -32.50
N ASP A 14 4.84 -40.02 -31.72
CA ASP A 14 4.22 -41.31 -31.42
C ASP A 14 3.05 -41.09 -30.44
N ILE A 15 1.84 -41.05 -30.98
CA ILE A 15 0.62 -40.71 -30.23
C ILE A 15 0.36 -41.71 -29.09
N LYS A 16 0.68 -43.00 -29.27
CA LYS A 16 0.46 -44.01 -28.22
C LYS A 16 1.37 -43.77 -27.04
N LYS A 17 2.66 -43.51 -27.28
CA LYS A 17 3.61 -43.15 -26.22
C LYS A 17 3.25 -41.82 -25.56
N PHE A 18 2.79 -40.85 -26.35
CA PHE A 18 2.39 -39.55 -25.83
C PHE A 18 1.16 -39.63 -24.91
N ILE A 19 0.16 -40.46 -25.25
CA ILE A 19 -1.00 -40.72 -24.39
C ILE A 19 -0.58 -41.34 -23.04
N ILE A 20 0.33 -42.32 -23.05
CA ILE A 20 0.85 -42.94 -21.82
C ILE A 20 1.53 -41.89 -20.95
N TYR A 21 2.35 -41.03 -21.56
CA TYR A 21 3.01 -39.93 -20.87
C TYR A 21 2.02 -38.93 -20.25
N LEU A 22 0.97 -38.55 -20.99
CA LEU A 22 -0.07 -37.65 -20.47
C LEU A 22 -0.85 -38.27 -19.31
N LEU A 23 -1.17 -39.58 -19.38
CA LEU A 23 -1.82 -40.30 -18.28
C LEU A 23 -0.93 -40.35 -17.03
N PHE A 24 0.38 -40.50 -17.19
CA PHE A 24 1.33 -40.47 -16.09
C PHE A 24 1.42 -39.08 -15.42
N ILE A 25 1.53 -38.01 -16.23
CA ILE A 25 1.46 -36.63 -15.70
C ILE A 25 0.15 -36.41 -14.95
N PHE A 26 -0.97 -36.89 -15.50
CA PHE A 26 -2.27 -36.74 -14.89
C PHE A 26 -2.37 -37.43 -13.52
N LEU A 27 -1.84 -38.65 -13.40
CA LEU A 27 -1.78 -39.36 -12.12
C LEU A 27 -0.99 -38.58 -11.07
N ILE A 28 0.08 -37.89 -11.49
CA ILE A 28 0.86 -37.01 -10.61
C ILE A 28 0.08 -35.75 -10.22
N LEU A 29 -0.72 -35.18 -11.14
CA LEU A 29 -1.49 -33.96 -10.90
C LEU A 29 -2.82 -34.20 -10.16
N PHE A 30 -3.32 -35.43 -10.16
CA PHE A 30 -4.60 -35.80 -9.51
C PHE A 30 -4.69 -35.40 -8.02
N PRO A 31 -3.65 -35.56 -7.18
CA PRO A 31 -3.71 -35.18 -5.77
C PRO A 31 -3.79 -33.67 -5.50
N PHE A 32 -3.53 -32.82 -6.50
CA PHE A 32 -3.45 -31.37 -6.33
C PHE A 32 -4.81 -30.65 -6.43
N ASN A 33 -5.93 -31.39 -6.36
CA ASN A 33 -7.30 -30.83 -6.30
C ASN A 33 -7.60 -29.77 -7.38
N VAL A 34 -7.22 -30.09 -8.63
CA VAL A 34 -7.55 -29.25 -9.78
C VAL A 34 -9.07 -29.27 -9.98
N LYS A 35 -9.65 -28.16 -10.46
CA LYS A 35 -11.10 -28.07 -10.76
C LYS A 35 -11.54 -29.28 -11.60
N SER A 36 -12.64 -29.93 -11.21
CA SER A 36 -13.07 -31.24 -11.75
C SER A 36 -13.24 -31.28 -13.27
N TYR A 37 -13.60 -30.16 -13.90
CA TYR A 37 -13.71 -30.05 -15.36
C TYR A 37 -12.37 -30.18 -16.10
N SER A 38 -11.23 -29.86 -15.45
CA SER A 38 -9.90 -29.99 -16.06
C SER A 38 -9.59 -31.45 -16.41
N TYR A 39 -10.12 -32.39 -15.62
CA TYR A 39 -9.99 -33.81 -15.86
C TYR A 39 -10.83 -34.29 -17.05
N ILE A 40 -12.05 -33.76 -17.19
CA ILE A 40 -12.94 -34.04 -18.33
C ILE A 40 -12.30 -33.54 -19.63
N ILE A 41 -11.77 -32.31 -19.62
CA ILE A 41 -11.04 -31.74 -20.76
C ILE A 41 -9.94 -32.71 -21.18
N LEU A 42 -9.07 -33.13 -20.27
CA LEU A 42 -7.96 -34.03 -20.63
C LEU A 42 -8.45 -35.38 -21.18
N ILE A 43 -9.44 -36.02 -20.56
CA ILE A 43 -10.00 -37.29 -21.06
C ILE A 43 -10.50 -37.13 -22.49
N CYS A 44 -11.24 -36.05 -22.77
CA CYS A 44 -11.68 -35.73 -24.12
C CYS A 44 -10.51 -35.49 -25.09
N PHE A 45 -9.41 -34.87 -24.63
CA PHE A 45 -8.21 -34.69 -25.45
C PHE A 45 -7.58 -36.03 -25.83
N LEU A 46 -7.47 -36.97 -24.88
CA LEU A 46 -6.94 -38.31 -25.13
C LEU A 46 -7.78 -39.07 -26.16
N LEU A 47 -9.11 -38.96 -26.06
CA LEU A 47 -10.03 -39.53 -27.05
C LEU A 47 -9.83 -38.91 -28.44
N VAL A 48 -9.65 -37.59 -28.51
CA VAL A 48 -9.38 -36.88 -29.77
C VAL A 48 -8.05 -37.31 -30.38
N LEU A 49 -7.01 -37.51 -29.56
CA LEU A 49 -5.72 -38.04 -30.02
C LEU A 49 -5.83 -39.47 -30.55
N LEU A 50 -6.59 -40.35 -29.89
CA LEU A 50 -6.86 -41.70 -30.39
C LEU A 50 -7.62 -41.70 -31.72
N LEU A 51 -8.63 -40.84 -31.84
CA LEU A 51 -9.39 -40.68 -33.08
C LEU A 51 -8.54 -40.09 -34.20
N TYR A 52 -7.68 -39.12 -33.88
CA TYR A 52 -6.72 -38.56 -34.83
C TYR A 52 -5.71 -39.61 -35.29
N ASN A 53 -5.17 -40.45 -34.40
CA ASN A 53 -4.27 -41.56 -34.75
C ASN A 53 -4.91 -42.58 -35.71
N LYS A 54 -6.25 -42.70 -35.70
CA LYS A 54 -6.98 -43.60 -36.62
C LYS A 54 -7.37 -42.93 -37.93
N LYS A 55 -7.75 -41.64 -37.90
CA LYS A 55 -8.38 -40.95 -39.04
C LYS A 55 -7.51 -39.88 -39.70
N HIS A 56 -6.40 -39.46 -39.08
CA HIS A 56 -5.51 -38.36 -39.47
C HIS A 56 -6.24 -37.06 -39.86
N ASN A 57 -7.43 -36.82 -39.33
CA ASN A 57 -8.22 -35.64 -39.64
C ASN A 57 -7.88 -34.50 -38.67
N ILE A 58 -7.07 -33.56 -39.14
CA ILE A 58 -6.61 -32.38 -38.39
C ILE A 58 -7.78 -31.56 -37.81
N LYS A 59 -8.94 -31.54 -38.49
CA LYS A 59 -10.13 -30.82 -38.02
C LYS A 59 -10.62 -31.33 -36.67
N LEU A 60 -10.37 -32.59 -36.30
CA LEU A 60 -10.73 -33.14 -34.98
C LEU A 60 -9.93 -32.48 -33.86
N VAL A 61 -8.61 -32.36 -34.06
CA VAL A 61 -7.71 -31.74 -33.08
C VAL A 61 -7.99 -30.25 -32.96
N MET A 62 -8.12 -29.55 -34.11
CA MET A 62 -8.44 -28.12 -34.12
C MET A 62 -9.82 -27.82 -33.54
N GLY A 63 -10.83 -28.61 -33.88
CA GLY A 63 -12.19 -28.45 -33.37
C GLY A 63 -12.27 -28.68 -31.86
N TYR A 64 -11.54 -29.67 -31.35
CA TYR A 64 -11.44 -29.89 -29.91
C TYR A 64 -10.75 -28.73 -29.19
N ILE A 65 -9.62 -28.21 -29.72
CA ILE A 65 -8.94 -27.04 -29.11
C ILE A 65 -9.88 -25.84 -29.07
N LEU A 66 -10.60 -25.58 -30.15
CA LEU A 66 -11.59 -24.50 -30.21
C LEU A 66 -12.73 -24.72 -29.21
N PHE A 67 -13.25 -25.95 -29.12
CA PHE A 67 -14.29 -26.32 -28.17
C PHE A 67 -13.84 -26.11 -26.73
N VAL A 68 -12.63 -26.54 -26.37
CA VAL A 68 -12.07 -26.33 -25.03
C VAL A 68 -11.88 -24.84 -24.75
N PHE A 69 -11.37 -24.08 -25.71
CA PHE A 69 -11.21 -22.64 -25.56
C PHE A 69 -12.54 -21.95 -25.30
N ILE A 70 -13.57 -22.23 -26.10
CA ILE A 70 -14.92 -21.67 -25.93
C ILE A 70 -15.51 -22.13 -24.60
N THR A 71 -15.37 -23.41 -24.25
CA THR A 71 -15.96 -23.96 -23.02
C THR A 71 -15.31 -23.37 -21.78
N ILE A 72 -13.98 -23.29 -21.72
CA ILE A 72 -13.26 -22.64 -20.62
C ILE A 72 -13.64 -21.16 -20.56
N PHE A 73 -13.65 -20.47 -21.70
CA PHE A 73 -14.06 -19.07 -21.77
C PHE A 73 -15.46 -18.87 -21.19
N VAL A 74 -16.44 -19.66 -21.63
CA VAL A 74 -17.82 -19.59 -21.17
C VAL A 74 -17.92 -19.91 -19.67
N ILE A 75 -17.37 -21.04 -19.23
CA ILE A 75 -17.43 -21.48 -17.82
C ILE A 75 -16.79 -20.44 -16.90
N GLU A 76 -15.57 -19.97 -17.21
CA GLU A 76 -14.91 -18.98 -16.37
C GLU A 76 -15.66 -17.64 -16.38
N ASN A 77 -16.18 -17.17 -17.53
CA ASN A 77 -16.97 -15.93 -17.56
C ASN A 77 -18.29 -16.04 -16.79
N PHE A 78 -18.94 -17.21 -16.76
CA PHE A 78 -20.17 -17.42 -15.99
C PHE A 78 -19.93 -17.57 -14.48
N HIS A 79 -18.73 -18.02 -14.09
CA HIS A 79 -18.34 -18.18 -12.68
C HIS A 79 -17.53 -17.00 -12.11
N GLU A 80 -17.11 -16.06 -12.96
CA GLU A 80 -16.40 -14.87 -12.51
C GLU A 80 -17.37 -13.90 -11.81
N GLU A 81 -17.11 -13.63 -10.53
CA GLU A 81 -17.82 -12.60 -9.78
C GLU A 81 -17.42 -11.21 -10.30
N ASN A 82 -18.19 -10.72 -11.26
CA ASN A 82 -18.00 -9.37 -11.77
C ASN A 82 -18.41 -8.33 -10.74
N VAL A 83 -17.70 -7.20 -10.72
CA VAL A 83 -18.10 -6.02 -9.96
C VAL A 83 -19.48 -5.57 -10.47
N SER A 84 -20.46 -5.49 -9.57
CA SER A 84 -21.80 -5.03 -9.94
C SER A 84 -21.75 -3.59 -10.46
N LYS A 85 -22.61 -3.26 -11.43
CA LYS A 85 -22.71 -1.88 -11.96
C LYS A 85 -22.99 -0.86 -10.85
N ILE A 86 -23.74 -1.25 -9.83
CA ILE A 86 -24.03 -0.43 -8.65
C ILE A 86 -22.73 -0.15 -7.88
N LEU A 87 -21.94 -1.17 -7.57
CA LEU A 87 -20.68 -1.03 -6.86
C LEU A 87 -19.66 -0.22 -7.69
N TYR A 88 -19.55 -0.48 -8.99
CA TYR A 88 -18.69 0.29 -9.88
C TYR A 88 -19.04 1.79 -9.85
N ASN A 89 -20.33 2.11 -9.98
CA ASN A 89 -20.80 3.49 -9.96
C ASN A 89 -20.61 4.16 -8.60
N ASP A 90 -20.64 3.43 -7.48
CA ASP A 90 -20.34 4.00 -6.16
C ASP A 90 -18.83 4.24 -5.95
N ILE A 91 -17.98 3.33 -6.44
CA ILE A 91 -16.52 3.49 -6.41
C ILE A 91 -16.07 4.68 -7.27
N PHE A 92 -16.60 4.76 -8.51
CA PHE A 92 -16.23 5.79 -9.49
C PHE A 92 -17.32 6.87 -9.63
N ASN A 93 -17.92 7.27 -8.51
CA ASN A 93 -18.98 8.26 -8.50
C ASN A 93 -18.47 9.64 -8.99
N PRO A 94 -19.05 10.22 -10.06
CA PRO A 94 -18.65 11.52 -10.60
C PRO A 94 -18.77 12.69 -9.61
N GLN A 95 -19.70 12.62 -8.64
CA GLN A 95 -19.86 13.65 -7.62
C GLN A 95 -18.66 13.73 -6.67
N ILE A 96 -18.01 12.59 -6.41
CA ILE A 96 -16.77 12.56 -5.60
C ILE A 96 -15.66 13.31 -6.34
N GLU A 97 -15.55 13.06 -7.65
CA GLU A 97 -14.57 13.69 -8.51
C GLU A 97 -14.80 15.19 -8.66
N GLU A 98 -16.06 15.63 -8.81
CA GLU A 98 -16.43 17.04 -8.81
C GLU A 98 -16.02 17.75 -7.51
N LYS A 99 -16.33 17.15 -6.35
CA LYS A 99 -15.96 17.71 -5.04
C LYS A 99 -14.45 17.80 -4.85
N ILE A 100 -13.71 16.75 -5.20
CA ILE A 100 -12.24 16.77 -5.12
C ILE A 100 -11.67 17.84 -6.05
N ASN A 101 -12.14 17.91 -7.30
CA ASN A 101 -11.67 18.91 -8.26
C ASN A 101 -12.02 20.34 -7.85
N LYS A 102 -13.15 20.57 -7.17
CA LYS A 102 -13.49 21.87 -6.56
C LYS A 102 -12.43 22.31 -5.54
N ILE A 103 -12.00 21.40 -4.66
CA ILE A 103 -10.92 21.68 -3.70
C ILE A 103 -9.61 22.00 -4.42
N LEU A 104 -9.19 21.16 -5.37
CA LEU A 104 -7.97 21.36 -6.18
C LEU A 104 -8.01 22.65 -7.01
N ALA A 105 -9.20 23.11 -7.40
CA ALA A 105 -9.40 24.37 -8.10
C ALA A 105 -9.32 25.59 -7.16
N SER A 106 -9.79 25.46 -5.92
CA SER A 106 -9.85 26.56 -4.94
C SER A 106 -8.53 26.78 -4.18
N ASP A 107 -7.90 25.70 -3.69
CA ASP A 107 -6.68 25.80 -2.90
C ASP A 107 -5.46 25.55 -3.80
N LYS A 108 -4.68 26.61 -4.05
CA LYS A 108 -3.48 26.59 -4.89
C LYS A 108 -2.19 26.33 -4.12
N SER A 109 -2.27 26.10 -2.80
CA SER A 109 -1.11 25.69 -2.02
C SER A 109 -0.69 24.26 -2.38
N TYR A 110 0.53 23.88 -2.01
CA TYR A 110 1.05 22.54 -2.27
C TYR A 110 0.79 21.63 -1.07
N TYR A 111 -0.09 20.64 -1.26
CA TYR A 111 -0.51 19.69 -0.24
C TYR A 111 -0.83 18.33 -0.87
N ARG A 112 -0.98 17.31 -0.03
CA ARG A 112 -1.58 16.02 -0.42
C ARG A 112 -3.05 15.94 -0.04
N MET A 113 -3.80 15.16 -0.79
CA MET A 113 -5.18 14.81 -0.53
C MET A 113 -5.37 13.30 -0.72
N ASN A 114 -6.22 12.70 0.12
CA ASN A 114 -6.58 11.29 0.03
C ASN A 114 -8.10 11.10 -0.05
N ASN A 115 -8.55 10.07 -0.78
CA ASN A 115 -9.93 9.60 -0.74
C ASN A 115 -9.97 8.27 0.03
N LEU A 116 -10.72 8.25 1.13
CA LEU A 116 -10.87 7.11 2.03
C LEU A 116 -12.05 6.20 1.66
N ASN A 117 -12.83 6.53 0.63
CA ASN A 117 -13.89 5.67 0.12
C ASN A 117 -13.30 4.63 -0.85
N TYR A 118 -13.40 3.35 -0.50
CA TYR A 118 -12.82 2.22 -1.23
C TYR A 118 -11.30 2.35 -1.49
N PRO A 119 -10.47 2.65 -0.47
CA PRO A 119 -9.09 3.12 -0.66
C PRO A 119 -8.20 2.09 -1.37
N THR A 120 -8.48 0.79 -1.21
CA THR A 120 -7.78 -0.30 -1.91
C THR A 120 -8.17 -0.45 -3.39
N LYS A 121 -9.38 -0.01 -3.77
CA LYS A 121 -9.89 -0.06 -5.15
C LYS A 121 -9.47 1.15 -5.97
N ILE A 122 -9.30 2.30 -5.31
CA ILE A 122 -8.92 3.57 -5.96
C ILE A 122 -7.46 3.98 -5.69
N VAL A 123 -6.62 3.04 -5.25
CA VAL A 123 -5.25 3.33 -4.78
C VAL A 123 -4.39 4.13 -5.79
N ASN A 124 -4.58 3.91 -7.09
CA ASN A 124 -3.88 4.60 -8.17
C ASN A 124 -4.76 5.64 -8.90
N LYS A 125 -5.96 5.96 -8.37
CA LYS A 125 -6.83 6.98 -8.98
C LYS A 125 -6.25 8.37 -8.73
N ILE A 126 -5.99 9.10 -9.82
CA ILE A 126 -5.56 10.50 -9.81
C ILE A 126 -6.69 11.33 -10.42
N TYR A 127 -7.20 12.31 -9.68
CA TYR A 127 -8.37 13.12 -10.07
C TYR A 127 -8.00 14.31 -10.96
N SER A 128 -6.78 14.82 -10.81
CA SER A 128 -6.21 15.93 -11.60
C SER A 128 -4.68 15.90 -11.50
N SER A 129 -3.99 16.60 -12.38
CA SER A 129 -2.51 16.66 -12.41
C SER A 129 -1.90 17.27 -11.13
N ASN A 130 -2.66 18.06 -10.38
CA ASN A 130 -2.28 18.63 -9.09
C ASN A 130 -2.82 17.84 -7.87
N TYR A 131 -3.39 16.65 -8.09
CA TYR A 131 -3.81 15.73 -7.02
C TYR A 131 -2.60 14.91 -6.53
N PHE A 132 -1.92 15.41 -5.50
CA PHE A 132 -0.86 14.65 -4.84
C PHE A 132 -1.46 13.76 -3.76
N THR A 133 -1.05 12.49 -3.69
CA THR A 133 -1.54 11.51 -2.71
C THR A 133 -0.39 10.73 -2.08
N THR A 134 -0.64 10.11 -0.94
CA THR A 134 0.26 9.12 -0.33
C THR A 134 0.06 7.72 -0.90
N ASN A 135 -0.99 7.54 -1.69
CA ASN A 135 -1.47 6.23 -2.11
C ASN A 135 -0.71 5.74 -3.34
N ILE A 136 -0.36 4.46 -3.37
CA ILE A 136 0.29 3.84 -4.52
C ILE A 136 0.15 2.32 -4.48
N TYR A 137 0.01 1.71 -5.65
CA TYR A 137 0.22 0.29 -5.88
C TYR A 137 1.04 0.13 -7.16
N SER A 138 2.24 -0.40 -7.01
CA SER A 138 3.20 -0.49 -8.11
C SER A 138 4.09 -1.72 -7.94
N SER A 139 4.63 -2.24 -9.05
CA SER A 139 5.73 -3.22 -9.03
C SER A 139 7.10 -2.56 -9.02
N THR A 140 7.18 -1.26 -9.32
CA THR A 140 8.42 -0.46 -9.35
C THR A 140 8.44 0.53 -8.19
N TYR A 141 8.20 0.04 -6.97
CA TYR A 141 8.15 0.88 -5.78
C TYR A 141 9.48 1.59 -5.50
N ASN A 142 9.38 2.81 -4.98
CA ASN A 142 10.49 3.36 -4.22
C ASN A 142 10.58 2.59 -2.88
N ASN A 143 11.66 1.83 -2.70
CA ASN A 143 11.84 0.98 -1.52
C ASN A 143 11.92 1.76 -0.21
N TYR A 144 12.46 2.99 -0.24
CA TYR A 144 12.53 3.84 0.94
C TYR A 144 11.13 4.26 1.40
N TYR A 145 10.26 4.66 0.48
CA TYR A 145 8.89 4.99 0.81
C TYR A 145 8.10 3.79 1.35
N LEU A 146 8.20 2.64 0.68
CA LEU A 146 7.52 1.43 1.13
C LEU A 146 7.96 1.01 2.54
N ASN A 147 9.28 1.02 2.79
CA ASN A 147 9.84 0.73 4.10
C ASN A 147 9.41 1.78 5.14
N PHE A 148 9.37 3.06 4.75
CA PHE A 148 8.93 4.13 5.64
C PHE A 148 7.51 3.90 6.14
N VAL A 149 6.56 3.68 5.22
CA VAL A 149 5.16 3.46 5.56
C VAL A 149 4.96 2.18 6.36
N ARG A 150 5.60 1.07 5.97
CA ARG A 150 5.37 -0.24 6.61
C ARG A 150 6.09 -0.40 7.94
N ASN A 151 7.33 0.08 8.05
CA ASN A 151 8.23 -0.31 9.14
C ASN A 151 8.72 0.87 9.98
N VAL A 152 9.07 2.02 9.35
CA VAL A 152 9.65 3.16 10.08
C VAL A 152 8.56 3.95 10.81
N PHE A 153 7.58 4.48 10.05
CA PHE A 153 6.41 5.15 10.61
C PHE A 153 5.41 4.12 11.13
N GLY A 154 5.05 3.15 10.28
CA GLY A 154 4.10 2.08 10.61
C GLY A 154 2.68 2.60 10.86
N GLY A 155 1.92 1.86 11.66
CA GLY A 155 0.51 2.12 11.95
C GLY A 155 -0.39 0.99 11.46
N SER A 156 -1.67 1.28 11.32
CA SER A 156 -2.67 0.31 10.85
C SER A 156 -2.44 -0.08 9.39
N VAL A 157 -2.56 -1.37 9.08
CA VAL A 157 -2.46 -1.89 7.71
C VAL A 157 -3.76 -2.57 7.33
N ALA A 158 -4.59 -1.86 6.57
CA ALA A 158 -5.84 -2.39 6.00
C ALA A 158 -5.63 -3.00 4.58
N ASP A 159 -4.37 -3.17 4.17
CA ASP A 159 -4.01 -3.65 2.84
C ASP A 159 -3.74 -5.17 2.86
N TYR A 160 -4.36 -5.91 1.95
CA TYR A 160 -4.12 -7.34 1.76
C TYR A 160 -2.89 -7.65 0.89
N ASN A 161 -2.11 -6.64 0.52
CA ASN A 161 -0.92 -6.78 -0.30
C ASN A 161 0.18 -5.87 0.24
N TYR A 162 1.38 -6.41 0.45
CA TYR A 162 2.52 -5.64 0.98
C TYR A 162 2.79 -4.34 0.19
N PHE A 163 2.66 -4.39 -1.13
CA PHE A 163 2.88 -3.27 -2.05
C PHE A 163 1.65 -2.38 -2.24
N LEU A 164 0.50 -2.70 -1.67
CA LEU A 164 -0.68 -1.85 -1.76
C LEU A 164 -0.64 -0.84 -0.61
N VAL A 165 -0.27 0.41 -0.85
CA VAL A 165 -0.32 1.47 0.17
C VAL A 165 -1.55 2.32 -0.11
N SER A 166 -2.63 2.05 0.61
CA SER A 166 -3.90 2.77 0.45
C SER A 166 -4.07 3.90 1.47
N GLY A 167 -5.00 4.82 1.18
CA GLY A 167 -5.31 5.93 2.08
C GLY A 167 -5.94 5.44 3.39
N ASN A 168 -5.59 6.07 4.50
CA ASN A 168 -6.12 5.75 5.83
C ASN A 168 -6.41 7.04 6.62
N ASN A 169 -7.06 6.90 7.78
CA ASN A 169 -7.44 7.99 8.67
C ASN A 169 -6.42 8.28 9.79
N ASN A 170 -5.22 7.69 9.76
CA ASN A 170 -4.19 7.91 10.79
C ASN A 170 -3.75 9.38 10.80
N LEU A 171 -4.17 10.10 11.85
CA LEU A 171 -3.94 11.54 12.01
C LEU A 171 -2.45 11.91 11.98
N LEU A 172 -1.60 11.15 12.67
CA LEU A 172 -0.15 11.43 12.71
C LEU A 172 0.47 11.22 11.32
N PHE A 173 0.15 10.12 10.65
CA PHE A 173 0.69 9.82 9.32
C PHE A 173 0.25 10.85 8.28
N ASN A 174 -1.05 11.15 8.25
CA ASN A 174 -1.60 12.16 7.35
C ASN A 174 -1.00 13.54 7.61
N SER A 175 -0.77 13.89 8.87
CA SER A 175 -0.12 15.15 9.24
C SER A 175 1.33 15.21 8.78
N TYR A 176 2.14 14.19 9.11
CA TYR A 176 3.54 14.08 8.69
C TYR A 176 3.70 14.13 7.16
N MET A 177 2.82 13.44 6.44
CA MET A 177 2.84 13.38 4.97
C MET A 177 2.19 14.58 4.28
N GLY A 178 1.82 15.63 5.03
CA GLY A 178 1.23 16.84 4.45
C GLY A 178 -0.11 16.62 3.75
N VAL A 179 -0.89 15.64 4.23
CA VAL A 179 -2.27 15.40 3.78
C VAL A 179 -3.16 16.45 4.44
N LYS A 180 -3.54 17.47 3.66
CA LYS A 180 -4.35 18.60 4.11
C LYS A 180 -5.84 18.32 4.02
N TYR A 181 -6.29 17.61 2.98
CA TYR A 181 -7.70 17.29 2.79
C TYR A 181 -7.92 15.78 2.67
N LEU A 182 -9.07 15.33 3.17
CA LEU A 182 -9.54 13.96 3.01
C LEU A 182 -10.99 13.95 2.53
N TYR A 183 -11.28 13.12 1.52
CA TYR A 183 -12.64 12.74 1.20
C TYR A 183 -13.01 11.48 1.99
N SER A 184 -14.10 11.50 2.76
CA SER A 184 -14.59 10.35 3.51
C SER A 184 -16.11 10.40 3.68
N LYS A 185 -16.79 9.28 3.39
CA LYS A 185 -18.21 9.10 3.76
C LYS A 185 -18.38 8.81 5.25
N MET A 186 -17.35 8.27 5.89
CA MET A 186 -17.32 8.06 7.35
C MET A 186 -16.98 9.39 8.03
N GLU A 187 -17.57 9.62 9.20
CA GLU A 187 -17.24 10.77 10.03
C GLU A 187 -15.81 10.68 10.55
N LEU A 188 -14.99 11.68 10.25
CA LEU A 188 -13.67 11.82 10.85
C LEU A 188 -13.78 12.74 12.06
N LYS A 189 -13.23 12.28 13.19
CA LYS A 189 -13.35 12.93 14.51
C LYS A 189 -12.09 13.80 14.79
N GLN A 190 -11.67 13.91 16.06
CA GLN A 190 -10.50 14.65 16.54
C GLN A 190 -9.36 14.78 15.51
N GLY A 191 -8.98 16.02 15.22
CA GLY A 191 -7.91 16.35 14.26
C GLY A 191 -8.40 16.68 12.85
N TYR A 192 -9.66 16.41 12.53
CA TYR A 192 -10.25 16.68 11.24
C TYR A 192 -11.49 17.56 11.36
N ILE A 193 -11.49 18.69 10.66
CA ILE A 193 -12.64 19.62 10.63
C ILE A 193 -13.43 19.35 9.35
N LYS A 194 -14.75 19.18 9.48
CA LYS A 194 -15.63 19.07 8.32
C LYS A 194 -15.65 20.40 7.56
N PHE A 195 -15.03 20.41 6.38
CA PHE A 195 -14.84 21.61 5.55
C PHE A 195 -15.95 21.77 4.49
N ASP A 196 -16.39 20.67 3.90
CA ASP A 196 -17.53 20.58 2.98
C ASP A 196 -18.17 19.18 3.14
N ASP A 197 -19.24 18.89 2.40
CA ASP A 197 -19.90 17.59 2.47
C ASP A 197 -18.97 16.43 2.07
N ASN A 198 -18.62 15.61 3.07
CA ASN A 198 -17.64 14.51 3.01
C ASN A 198 -16.19 14.95 2.74
N ILE A 199 -15.88 16.23 2.88
CA ILE A 199 -14.50 16.77 2.82
C ILE A 199 -14.08 17.22 4.20
N TYR A 200 -12.94 16.73 4.66
CA TYR A 200 -12.35 17.07 5.94
C TYR A 200 -11.01 17.77 5.74
N LEU A 201 -10.77 18.81 6.53
CA LEU A 201 -9.52 19.54 6.63
C LEU A 201 -8.73 19.01 7.83
N ASN A 202 -7.49 18.59 7.58
CA ASN A 202 -6.50 18.35 8.63
C ASN A 202 -5.73 19.66 8.85
N GLU A 203 -5.93 20.33 9.99
CA GLU A 203 -5.19 21.56 10.31
C GLU A 203 -3.76 21.29 10.78
N ASN A 204 -3.43 20.05 11.12
CA ASN A 204 -2.12 19.64 11.64
C ASN A 204 -1.15 19.20 10.55
N TYR A 205 -1.53 19.32 9.27
CA TYR A 205 -0.67 18.93 8.14
C TYR A 205 0.67 19.69 8.11
N TYR A 206 1.73 18.95 7.79
CA TYR A 206 3.06 19.50 7.62
C TYR A 206 3.19 20.02 6.18
N PRO A 207 3.91 21.12 5.93
CA PRO A 207 4.29 21.51 4.58
C PRO A 207 5.02 20.36 3.87
N LEU A 208 4.90 20.25 2.55
CA LEU A 208 5.62 19.20 1.80
C LEU A 208 7.15 19.32 1.91
N ILE A 209 7.61 20.56 2.12
CA ILE A 209 9.01 20.94 2.34
C ILE A 209 9.05 21.99 3.46
N TYR A 210 9.91 21.80 4.46
CA TYR A 210 10.08 22.71 5.59
C TYR A 210 11.49 22.61 6.17
N ALA A 211 11.94 23.62 6.89
CA ALA A 211 13.15 23.54 7.70
C ALA A 211 12.83 23.12 9.13
N ASN A 212 13.69 22.29 9.71
CA ASN A 212 13.66 21.93 11.13
C ASN A 212 15.11 21.83 11.66
N SER A 213 15.37 22.48 12.79
CA SER A 213 16.68 22.49 13.46
C SER A 213 16.87 21.34 14.44
N ASN A 214 15.80 20.67 14.87
CA ASN A 214 15.87 19.57 15.84
C ASN A 214 16.36 18.30 15.15
N ILE A 215 17.52 17.80 15.57
CA ILE A 215 18.19 16.64 14.95
C ILE A 215 18.29 15.52 15.97
N VAL A 216 17.90 14.33 15.54
CA VAL A 216 18.13 13.07 16.24
C VAL A 216 19.03 12.20 15.38
N SER A 217 20.07 11.63 15.96
CA SER A 217 20.96 10.71 15.26
C SER A 217 20.25 9.39 14.95
N GLN A 218 20.63 8.74 13.85
CA GLN A 218 20.13 7.41 13.49
C GLN A 218 20.25 6.40 14.65
N ASN A 219 21.38 6.42 15.36
CA ASN A 219 21.64 5.54 16.50
C ASN A 219 20.72 5.81 17.68
N ASP A 220 20.35 7.07 17.93
CA ASP A 220 19.41 7.40 19.01
C ASP A 220 17.98 7.06 18.63
N PHE A 221 17.58 7.28 17.37
CA PHE A 221 16.27 6.91 16.86
C PHE A 221 16.00 5.41 17.00
N GLU A 222 16.97 4.56 16.65
CA GLU A 222 16.82 3.10 16.68
C GLU A 222 16.64 2.50 18.08
N LYS A 223 16.93 3.26 19.15
CA LYS A 223 16.69 2.83 20.54
C LYS A 223 15.20 2.77 20.89
N TYR A 224 14.36 3.48 20.15
CA TYR A 224 12.94 3.64 20.47
C TYR A 224 12.05 2.92 19.47
N LYS A 225 11.12 2.12 19.99
CA LYS A 225 10.10 1.42 19.18
C LYS A 225 8.86 2.27 19.03
N TYR A 226 8.02 1.90 18.05
CA TYR A 226 6.66 2.43 17.92
C TYR A 226 5.89 2.30 19.27
N PRO A 227 5.13 3.33 19.70
CA PRO A 227 4.81 4.57 18.99
C PRO A 227 5.77 5.75 19.25
N TYR A 228 6.75 5.60 20.15
CA TYR A 228 7.72 6.67 20.44
C TYR A 228 8.53 7.09 19.21
N SER A 229 8.80 6.17 18.29
CA SER A 229 9.43 6.48 17.01
C SER A 229 8.60 7.46 16.15
N ASN A 230 7.26 7.46 16.24
CA ASN A 230 6.44 8.46 15.54
C ASN A 230 6.62 9.86 16.13
N GLU A 231 6.65 9.97 17.46
CA GLU A 231 6.92 11.25 18.12
C GLU A 231 8.30 11.81 17.72
N LEU A 232 9.32 10.94 17.66
CA LEU A 232 10.65 11.37 17.21
C LEU A 232 10.64 11.89 15.77
N LEU A 233 9.98 11.20 14.84
CA LEU A 233 9.88 11.63 13.43
C LEU A 233 9.09 12.92 13.26
N MET A 234 8.07 13.15 14.10
CA MET A 234 7.23 14.33 14.00
C MET A 234 7.93 15.57 14.53
N LYS A 235 8.69 15.45 15.63
CA LYS A 235 9.38 16.58 16.29
C LYS A 235 10.77 16.87 15.72
N ASN A 236 11.40 15.91 15.04
CA ASN A 236 12.82 15.97 14.70
C ASN A 236 13.12 15.51 13.27
N VAL A 237 14.37 15.77 12.85
CA VAL A 237 14.99 15.21 11.67
C VAL A 237 15.94 14.09 12.07
N VAL A 238 15.63 12.86 11.68
CA VAL A 238 16.51 11.70 11.85
C VAL A 238 17.55 11.70 10.74
N SER A 239 18.83 11.74 11.11
CA SER A 239 19.95 11.80 10.15
C SER A 239 21.21 11.13 10.69
N ASN A 240 22.27 11.13 9.88
CA ASN A 240 23.59 10.64 10.30
C ASN A 240 24.37 11.66 11.15
N LYS A 241 23.84 12.87 11.37
CA LYS A 241 24.45 13.85 12.27
C LYS A 241 24.18 13.51 13.73
N ASN A 242 25.00 14.06 14.62
CA ASN A 242 24.80 13.94 16.06
C ASN A 242 23.50 14.62 16.50
N SER A 243 22.84 14.03 17.49
CA SER A 243 21.67 14.63 18.12
C SER A 243 22.03 15.98 18.74
N ASN A 244 21.17 16.98 18.59
CA ASN A 244 21.36 18.31 19.16
C ASN A 244 20.32 18.67 20.23
N ASN A 245 19.48 17.71 20.60
CA ASN A 245 18.45 17.85 21.61
C ASN A 245 18.39 16.65 22.56
N ASN A 246 17.68 16.82 23.67
CA ASN A 246 17.53 15.80 24.69
C ASN A 246 16.27 14.94 24.42
N ILE A 247 16.47 13.65 24.19
CA ILE A 247 15.41 12.71 23.76
C ILE A 247 14.68 12.07 24.97
N ASN A 248 15.04 12.44 26.20
CA ASN A 248 14.64 11.68 27.39
C ASN A 248 13.17 11.89 27.83
N LYS A 249 12.40 12.76 27.16
CA LYS A 249 11.01 13.06 27.51
C LYS A 249 10.10 12.94 26.30
N PHE A 250 9.19 11.98 26.38
CA PHE A 250 8.12 11.76 25.40
C PHE A 250 6.80 12.34 25.90
N ASP A 251 6.00 12.89 25.01
CA ASP A 251 4.63 13.32 25.27
C ASP A 251 3.68 12.12 25.20
N ILE A 252 3.98 11.13 24.34
CA ILE A 252 3.30 9.83 24.35
C ILE A 252 3.57 9.11 25.69
N LYS A 253 2.51 8.65 26.36
CA LYS A 253 2.59 7.92 27.64
C LYS A 253 2.00 6.53 27.53
N LYS A 254 2.75 5.52 27.98
CA LYS A 254 2.21 4.18 28.19
C LYS A 254 1.17 4.22 29.30
N ILE A 255 0.01 3.61 29.06
CA ILE A 255 -1.07 3.46 30.03
C ILE A 255 -1.55 2.02 30.07
N ASN A 256 -2.22 1.65 31.15
CA ASN A 256 -3.04 0.44 31.19
C ASN A 256 -4.50 0.91 31.03
N LEU A 257 -5.14 0.56 29.91
CA LEU A 257 -6.56 0.88 29.73
C LEU A 257 -7.40 0.13 30.76
N ASP A 258 -8.23 0.86 31.50
CA ASP A 258 -9.26 0.32 32.38
C ASP A 258 -10.60 0.27 31.64
N TYR A 259 -11.16 -0.93 31.48
CA TYR A 259 -12.34 -1.17 30.67
C TYR A 259 -13.17 -2.35 31.17
N THR A 260 -14.44 -2.35 30.76
CA THR A 260 -15.38 -3.44 31.00
C THR A 260 -15.89 -3.97 29.65
N LEU A 261 -15.85 -5.28 29.45
CA LEU A 261 -16.49 -5.93 28.30
C LEU A 261 -18.01 -5.92 28.54
N THR A 262 -18.75 -5.16 27.73
CA THR A 262 -20.20 -4.96 27.89
C THR A 262 -21.04 -5.69 26.85
N TYR A 263 -20.44 -6.08 25.73
CA TYR A 263 -21.12 -6.83 24.67
C TYR A 263 -20.15 -7.82 24.02
N ASN A 264 -20.61 -9.03 23.77
CA ASN A 264 -19.90 -10.04 23.00
C ASN A 264 -20.90 -10.85 22.16
N ASP A 265 -20.72 -10.81 20.86
CA ASP A 265 -21.49 -11.57 19.89
C ASP A 265 -20.54 -12.28 18.92
N GLY A 266 -20.69 -13.59 18.77
CA GLY A 266 -19.89 -14.39 17.84
C GLY A 266 -18.41 -14.61 18.19
N VAL A 267 -17.91 -14.17 19.35
CA VAL A 267 -16.48 -14.30 19.73
C VAL A 267 -16.29 -15.22 20.94
N LYS A 268 -15.62 -16.35 20.72
CA LYS A 268 -15.13 -17.22 21.81
C LYS A 268 -13.78 -16.68 22.30
N ILE A 269 -13.72 -16.26 23.56
CA ILE A 269 -12.53 -15.69 24.19
C ILE A 269 -11.92 -16.72 25.14
N LYS A 270 -10.68 -17.15 24.86
CA LYS A 270 -9.89 -18.00 25.76
C LYS A 270 -8.68 -17.23 26.26
N LYS A 271 -8.54 -17.11 27.57
CA LYS A 271 -7.33 -16.57 28.20
C LYS A 271 -6.18 -17.58 28.06
N LEU A 272 -5.00 -17.11 27.70
CA LEU A 272 -3.76 -17.88 27.65
C LEU A 272 -2.86 -17.49 28.83
N ASP A 273 -1.72 -18.17 29.01
CA ASP A 273 -0.69 -17.76 29.98
C ASP A 273 -0.22 -16.33 29.69
N GLU A 274 -0.06 -16.01 28.41
CA GLU A 274 0.20 -14.67 27.90
C GLU A 274 -0.89 -14.27 26.89
N GLY A 275 -1.73 -13.30 27.27
CA GLY A 275 -2.74 -12.71 26.39
C GLY A 275 -3.99 -13.58 26.17
N TYR A 276 -4.48 -13.61 24.93
CA TYR A 276 -5.79 -14.14 24.56
C TYR A 276 -5.77 -14.87 23.23
N LEU A 277 -6.64 -15.88 23.12
CA LEU A 277 -7.02 -16.52 21.87
C LEU A 277 -8.49 -16.20 21.59
N LEU A 278 -8.75 -15.49 20.50
CA LEU A 278 -10.11 -15.23 20.03
C LEU A 278 -10.43 -16.18 18.88
N THR A 279 -11.61 -16.78 18.88
CA THR A 279 -12.09 -17.63 17.78
C THR A 279 -13.45 -17.14 17.31
N VAL A 280 -13.57 -16.87 16.02
CA VAL A 280 -14.75 -16.32 15.35
C VAL A 280 -15.17 -17.27 14.22
N GLU A 281 -16.41 -17.76 14.25
CA GLU A 281 -16.90 -18.74 13.26
C GLU A 281 -17.40 -18.09 11.96
N ASP A 282 -17.96 -16.89 12.03
CA ASP A 282 -18.45 -16.12 10.89
C ASP A 282 -18.07 -14.63 11.00
N THR A 283 -18.78 -13.88 11.83
CA THR A 283 -18.40 -12.51 12.22
C THR A 283 -18.48 -12.39 13.74
N GLY A 284 -17.71 -11.46 14.28
CA GLY A 284 -17.65 -11.24 15.72
C GLY A 284 -17.66 -9.76 16.07
N LYS A 285 -18.35 -9.41 17.14
CA LYS A 285 -18.41 -8.04 17.65
C LYS A 285 -18.23 -8.02 19.17
N LEU A 286 -17.30 -7.20 19.63
CA LEU A 286 -17.10 -6.87 21.05
C LEU A 286 -17.33 -5.39 21.28
N GLU A 287 -17.89 -5.02 22.44
CA GLU A 287 -17.88 -3.64 22.91
C GLU A 287 -17.20 -3.57 24.29
N LEU A 288 -16.18 -2.72 24.38
CA LEU A 288 -15.47 -2.43 25.62
C LEU A 288 -15.80 -0.99 26.05
N ASN A 289 -16.48 -0.80 27.17
CA ASN A 289 -16.65 0.52 27.75
C ASN A 289 -15.39 0.88 28.57
N LEU A 290 -14.83 2.05 28.32
CA LEU A 290 -13.72 2.57 29.10
C LEU A 290 -14.27 3.09 30.43
N ASN A 291 -13.74 2.58 31.54
CA ASN A 291 -14.14 3.01 32.88
C ASN A 291 -13.72 4.47 33.15
N GLN A 292 -12.69 4.94 32.43
CA GLN A 292 -12.27 6.33 32.37
C GLN A 292 -12.28 6.81 30.92
N LYS A 293 -13.06 7.87 30.65
CA LYS A 293 -13.10 8.48 29.32
C LYS A 293 -11.76 9.10 28.97
N LEU A 294 -11.32 8.92 27.74
CA LEU A 294 -10.18 9.64 27.18
C LEU A 294 -10.69 10.87 26.44
N ILE A 295 -10.55 12.03 27.08
CA ILE A 295 -10.99 13.33 26.55
C ILE A 295 -9.80 13.99 25.85
N ASN A 296 -9.99 14.43 24.60
CA ASN A 296 -8.99 15.11 23.77
C ASN A 296 -7.65 14.35 23.69
N LYS A 297 -7.71 13.03 23.54
CA LYS A 297 -6.55 12.15 23.52
C LYS A 297 -6.55 11.25 22.29
N ILE A 298 -5.36 11.03 21.74
CA ILE A 298 -5.11 10.04 20.71
C ILE A 298 -4.68 8.75 21.39
N LEU A 299 -5.40 7.65 21.15
CA LEU A 299 -5.13 6.34 21.73
C LEU A 299 -4.39 5.45 20.73
N PHE A 300 -3.27 4.90 21.16
CA PHE A 300 -2.52 3.86 20.45
C PHE A 300 -2.81 2.50 21.08
N ILE A 301 -3.17 1.52 20.26
CA ILE A 301 -3.32 0.12 20.69
C ILE A 301 -2.42 -0.75 19.82
N ILE A 302 -1.58 -1.58 20.45
CA ILE A 302 -0.68 -2.52 19.78
C ILE A 302 -1.02 -3.93 20.24
N LEU A 303 -1.34 -4.80 19.29
CA LEU A 303 -1.60 -6.22 19.51
C LEU A 303 -0.50 -7.03 18.81
N GLU A 304 0.28 -7.77 19.60
CA GLU A 304 1.37 -8.62 19.10
C GLU A 304 0.99 -10.10 19.13
N GLY A 305 1.72 -10.91 18.36
CA GLY A 305 1.57 -12.37 18.37
C GLY A 305 0.56 -12.93 17.38
N LEU A 306 0.03 -12.11 16.47
CA LEU A 306 -0.96 -12.56 15.49
C LEU A 306 -0.32 -13.58 14.54
N GLU A 307 -1.03 -14.67 14.31
CA GLU A 307 -0.59 -15.76 13.42
C GLU A 307 -1.49 -15.85 12.19
N LYS A 308 -0.91 -16.23 11.06
CA LYS A 308 -1.65 -16.38 9.81
C LYS A 308 -2.57 -17.60 9.87
N ASN A 309 -3.82 -17.43 9.48
CA ASN A 309 -4.74 -18.55 9.27
C ASN A 309 -4.42 -19.33 7.98
N SER A 310 -4.95 -20.54 7.88
CA SER A 310 -5.02 -21.25 6.60
C SER A 310 -5.90 -20.45 5.63
N CYS A 311 -5.54 -20.43 4.35
CA CYS A 311 -6.35 -19.74 3.32
C CYS A 311 -7.72 -20.39 3.09
N SER A 312 -8.01 -21.55 3.70
CA SER A 312 -9.37 -22.10 3.80
C SER A 312 -10.30 -21.27 4.69
N TYR A 313 -9.76 -20.44 5.58
CA TYR A 313 -10.51 -19.53 6.48
C TYR A 313 -10.38 -18.06 6.05
N ASP A 314 -9.68 -17.78 4.95
CA ASP A 314 -9.33 -16.43 4.45
C ASP A 314 -8.41 -15.63 5.41
N ASN A 315 -8.16 -14.37 5.05
CA ASN A 315 -7.45 -13.37 5.85
C ASN A 315 -8.22 -13.05 7.13
N ILE A 316 -7.50 -12.65 8.18
CA ILE A 316 -8.14 -12.07 9.37
C ILE A 316 -8.18 -10.55 9.27
N ASN A 317 -9.28 -9.96 9.69
CA ASN A 317 -9.48 -8.52 9.76
C ASN A 317 -10.06 -8.15 11.13
N MET A 318 -9.40 -7.21 11.80
CA MET A 318 -9.88 -6.59 13.02
C MET A 318 -10.03 -5.09 12.81
N THR A 319 -11.23 -4.57 13.08
CA THR A 319 -11.49 -3.13 13.11
C THR A 319 -11.81 -2.72 14.53
N ILE A 320 -11.09 -1.73 15.06
CA ILE A 320 -11.42 -1.08 16.34
C ILE A 320 -11.91 0.33 16.01
N ASN A 321 -13.18 0.60 16.34
CA ASN A 321 -13.94 1.76 15.87
C ASN A 321 -13.87 1.86 14.34
N ASP A 322 -13.13 2.84 13.80
CA ASP A 322 -13.01 3.09 12.36
C ASP A 322 -11.60 2.79 11.80
N VAL A 323 -10.78 2.04 12.55
CA VAL A 323 -9.39 1.72 12.18
C VAL A 323 -9.25 0.21 11.99
N SER A 324 -8.94 -0.22 10.77
CA SER A 324 -8.82 -1.63 10.40
C SER A 324 -7.38 -2.11 10.26
N ASN A 325 -7.16 -3.37 10.63
CA ASN A 325 -5.94 -4.12 10.34
C ASN A 325 -6.29 -5.47 9.70
N ILE A 326 -5.53 -5.86 8.68
CA ILE A 326 -5.64 -7.16 8.00
C ILE A 326 -4.33 -7.93 8.18
N LEU A 327 -4.39 -9.24 8.39
CA LEU A 327 -3.27 -10.16 8.21
C LEU A 327 -3.64 -11.22 7.18
N THR A 328 -2.82 -11.32 6.13
CA THR A 328 -3.07 -12.25 5.03
C THR A 328 -2.83 -13.71 5.42
N CYS A 329 -3.62 -14.63 4.85
CA CYS A 329 -3.51 -16.06 5.09
C CYS A 329 -2.17 -16.66 4.58
N LYS A 330 -1.81 -17.87 5.05
CA LYS A 330 -0.46 -18.47 4.90
C LYS A 330 0.09 -18.54 3.48
N THR A 331 -0.74 -18.86 2.48
CA THR A 331 -0.31 -19.08 1.09
C THR A 331 -0.66 -17.91 0.18
N TRP A 332 -0.95 -16.73 0.73
CA TRP A 332 -1.25 -15.54 -0.05
C TRP A 332 0.01 -15.07 -0.83
N PRO A 333 -0.04 -14.91 -2.16
CA PRO A 333 1.15 -14.60 -2.97
C PRO A 333 1.83 -13.28 -2.61
N TYR A 334 1.05 -12.30 -2.14
CA TYR A 334 1.53 -10.96 -1.79
C TYR A 334 1.36 -10.70 -0.29
N ASP A 335 1.79 -11.67 0.53
CA ASP A 335 1.77 -11.61 1.99
C ASP A 335 2.07 -10.22 2.54
N ASN A 336 1.12 -9.65 3.30
CA ASN A 336 1.23 -8.29 3.81
C ASN A 336 2.12 -8.16 5.07
N LYS A 337 2.53 -9.30 5.67
CA LYS A 337 3.44 -9.37 6.82
C LYS A 337 2.98 -8.60 8.08
N ASN A 338 1.67 -8.40 8.24
CA ASN A 338 1.11 -7.60 9.34
C ASN A 338 0.85 -8.41 10.63
N ASN A 339 1.86 -9.06 11.19
CA ASN A 339 1.73 -9.90 12.39
C ASN A 339 1.58 -9.08 13.70
N THR A 340 1.57 -7.76 13.62
CA THR A 340 1.35 -6.85 14.76
C THR A 340 0.32 -5.82 14.35
N PHE A 341 -0.87 -5.90 14.91
CA PHE A 341 -1.92 -4.92 14.62
C PHE A 341 -1.69 -3.66 15.45
N LYS A 342 -1.64 -2.52 14.77
CA LYS A 342 -1.45 -1.21 15.39
C LYS A 342 -2.67 -0.34 15.06
N PHE A 343 -3.23 0.30 16.06
CA PHE A 343 -4.39 1.18 15.91
C PHE A 343 -4.03 2.56 16.44
N VAL A 344 -4.44 3.61 15.73
CA VAL A 344 -4.35 5.01 16.16
C VAL A 344 -5.77 5.58 16.13
N ILE A 345 -6.41 5.63 17.29
CA ILE A 345 -7.79 6.07 17.46
C ILE A 345 -7.78 7.53 17.90
N SER A 346 -8.36 8.41 17.08
CA SER A 346 -8.45 9.86 17.34
C SER A 346 -9.92 10.24 17.46
N GLU A 347 -10.43 10.34 18.69
CA GLU A 347 -11.81 10.77 18.98
C GLU A 347 -11.82 11.85 20.04
N ASP A 348 -12.77 12.78 19.97
CA ASP A 348 -12.80 13.92 20.90
C ASP A 348 -13.09 13.49 22.34
N ASN A 349 -13.97 12.49 22.48
CA ASN A 349 -14.35 11.92 23.77
C ASN A 349 -14.54 10.41 23.63
N LEU A 350 -13.44 9.66 23.78
CA LEU A 350 -13.48 8.21 23.66
C LEU A 350 -13.92 7.57 24.99
N ASP A 351 -15.07 6.92 24.99
CA ASP A 351 -15.59 6.16 26.14
C ASP A 351 -15.91 4.69 25.81
N LYS A 352 -15.81 4.29 24.54
CA LYS A 352 -16.08 2.93 24.08
C LYS A 352 -15.19 2.53 22.92
N LEU A 353 -14.73 1.27 22.94
CA LEU A 353 -14.09 0.59 21.83
C LEU A 353 -15.03 -0.46 21.26
N THR A 354 -15.40 -0.32 19.99
CA THR A 354 -16.17 -1.31 19.23
C THR A 354 -15.21 -2.11 18.37
N ILE A 355 -15.09 -3.42 18.63
CA ILE A 355 -14.17 -4.31 17.94
C ILE A 355 -14.98 -5.23 17.03
N ASN A 356 -14.78 -5.11 15.72
CA ASN A 356 -15.37 -6.00 14.71
C ASN A 356 -14.30 -6.96 14.18
N LEU A 357 -14.63 -8.24 14.06
CA LEU A 357 -13.74 -9.32 13.68
C LEU A 357 -14.36 -10.14 12.55
N THR A 358 -13.57 -10.49 11.55
CA THR A 358 -13.96 -11.51 10.57
C THR A 358 -13.65 -12.91 11.09
N LYS A 359 -14.23 -13.92 10.43
CA LYS A 359 -13.96 -15.33 10.65
C LYS A 359 -12.47 -15.63 10.81
N GLY A 360 -12.15 -16.47 11.79
CA GLY A 360 -10.79 -16.96 12.00
C GLY A 360 -10.37 -16.94 13.47
N THR A 361 -9.09 -17.23 13.66
CA THR A 361 -8.44 -17.25 14.97
C THR A 361 -7.49 -16.06 15.11
N TYR A 362 -7.55 -15.38 16.25
CA TYR A 362 -6.69 -14.26 16.61
C TYR A 362 -5.93 -14.61 17.88
N LYS A 363 -4.66 -14.99 17.73
CA LYS A 363 -3.76 -15.20 18.86
C LYS A 363 -3.09 -13.86 19.19
N ILE A 364 -3.31 -13.35 20.38
CA ILE A 364 -2.77 -12.08 20.86
C ILE A 364 -1.94 -12.41 22.10
N THR A 365 -0.61 -12.26 22.01
CA THR A 365 0.29 -12.59 23.12
C THR A 365 0.58 -11.40 24.02
N ASN A 366 0.55 -10.18 23.46
CA ASN A 366 0.80 -8.96 24.20
C ASN A 366 -0.12 -7.82 23.70
N ILE A 367 -0.60 -7.02 24.64
CA ILE A 367 -1.43 -5.83 24.40
C ILE A 367 -0.73 -4.66 25.06
N SER A 368 -0.39 -3.63 24.29
CA SER A 368 0.20 -2.39 24.82
C SER A 368 -0.61 -1.19 24.38
N THR A 369 -0.87 -0.28 25.32
CA THR A 369 -1.69 0.91 25.10
C THR A 369 -0.93 2.17 25.49
N PHE A 370 -1.09 3.22 24.68
CA PHE A 370 -0.44 4.51 24.91
C PHE A 370 -1.41 5.63 24.58
N VAL A 371 -1.24 6.79 25.22
CA VAL A 371 -2.02 8.00 24.94
C VAL A 371 -1.11 9.17 24.63
N LEU A 372 -1.62 10.07 23.80
CA LEU A 372 -1.04 11.37 23.50
C LEU A 372 -2.14 12.42 23.67
N ASP A 373 -1.88 13.45 24.47
CA ASP A 373 -2.78 14.59 24.55
C ASP A 373 -2.79 15.34 23.20
N TYR A 374 -3.98 15.62 22.68
CA TYR A 374 -4.13 16.20 21.34
C TYR A 374 -3.50 17.60 21.23
N GLU A 375 -3.47 18.36 22.33
CA GLU A 375 -2.81 19.66 22.36
C GLU A 375 -1.28 19.54 22.25
N ASP A 376 -0.66 18.53 22.87
CA ASP A 376 0.78 18.27 22.70
C ASP A 376 1.09 17.96 21.23
N PHE A 377 0.25 17.13 20.59
CA PHE A 377 0.38 16.82 19.16
C PHE A 377 0.32 18.06 18.27
N LYS A 378 -0.60 19.00 18.54
CA LYS A 378 -0.72 20.25 17.77
C LYS A 378 0.55 21.09 17.84
N ASN A 379 1.21 21.09 18.99
CA ASN A 379 2.39 21.91 19.24
C ASN A 379 3.67 21.34 18.59
N TRP A 380 3.69 20.06 18.18
CA TRP A 380 4.88 19.44 17.58
C TRP A 380 5.36 20.09 16.28
N LYS A 381 4.49 20.81 15.56
CA LYS A 381 4.87 21.50 14.32
C LYS A 381 5.32 22.95 14.51
N GLU A 382 5.31 23.49 15.73
CA GLU A 382 5.60 24.91 15.96
C GLU A 382 7.04 25.31 15.57
N ASP A 383 7.98 24.37 15.68
CA ASP A 383 9.40 24.59 15.38
C ASP A 383 9.75 24.47 13.89
N ILE A 384 8.79 24.16 13.02
CA ILE A 384 9.07 23.98 11.58
C ILE A 384 8.83 25.27 10.79
N LYS A 385 9.72 25.57 9.85
CA LYS A 385 9.60 26.73 8.96
C LYS A 385 9.24 26.31 7.54
N PRO A 386 8.07 26.67 7.00
CA PRO A 386 7.66 26.24 5.66
C PRO A 386 8.60 26.79 4.58
N PHE A 387 8.92 25.95 3.58
CA PHE A 387 9.60 26.38 2.38
C PHE A 387 8.63 27.07 1.42
N ASN A 388 8.98 28.26 0.93
CA ASN A 388 8.13 29.02 0.02
C ASN A 388 8.33 28.51 -1.42
N ILE A 389 7.46 27.60 -1.85
CA ILE A 389 7.50 27.03 -3.20
C ILE A 389 7.00 28.07 -4.21
N THR A 390 7.86 28.45 -5.15
CA THR A 390 7.56 29.40 -6.24
C THR A 390 7.22 28.71 -7.55
N SER A 391 7.66 27.47 -7.74
CA SER A 391 7.32 26.65 -8.90
C SER A 391 7.33 25.17 -8.54
N PHE A 392 6.33 24.43 -9.00
CA PHE A 392 6.25 22.98 -8.85
C PHE A 392 5.65 22.37 -10.11
N ASN A 393 6.33 21.41 -10.70
CA ASN A 393 5.79 20.58 -11.77
C ASN A 393 6.32 19.14 -11.66
N SER A 394 6.10 18.30 -12.67
CA SER A 394 6.43 16.87 -12.65
C SER A 394 7.90 16.54 -12.40
N SER A 395 8.83 17.45 -12.66
CA SER A 395 10.28 17.18 -12.53
C SER A 395 11.07 18.29 -11.84
N LEU A 396 10.40 19.35 -11.38
CA LEU A 396 11.04 20.54 -10.84
C LEU A 396 10.25 21.09 -9.66
N ILE A 397 10.97 21.39 -8.57
CA ILE A 397 10.50 22.18 -7.45
C ILE A 397 11.49 23.33 -7.24
N LYS A 398 11.00 24.57 -7.21
CA LYS A 398 11.78 25.76 -6.88
C LYS A 398 11.11 26.53 -5.77
N GLY A 399 11.92 27.24 -5.00
CA GLY A 399 11.44 28.13 -3.97
C GLY A 399 12.57 28.74 -3.18
N ASN A 400 12.21 29.40 -2.09
CA ASN A 400 13.16 30.04 -1.20
C ASN A 400 12.83 29.79 0.27
N ILE A 401 13.86 29.92 1.10
CA ILE A 401 13.73 29.86 2.56
C ILE A 401 14.85 30.65 3.24
N THR A 402 14.51 31.27 4.36
CA THR A 402 15.47 31.86 5.29
C THR A 402 15.70 30.89 6.43
N ILE A 403 16.95 30.57 6.74
CA ILE A 403 17.34 29.68 7.83
C ILE A 403 17.93 30.52 8.96
N ASP A 404 17.28 30.51 10.12
CA ASP A 404 17.67 31.33 11.28
C ASP A 404 18.72 30.61 12.14
N ASN A 405 18.57 29.29 12.30
CA ASN A 405 19.49 28.37 12.96
C ASN A 405 19.84 27.24 11.99
N PRO A 406 21.07 26.69 12.01
CA PRO A 406 21.43 25.56 11.16
C PRO A 406 20.40 24.43 11.24
N SER A 407 19.86 24.04 10.08
CA SER A 407 18.66 23.21 9.97
C SER A 407 18.75 22.27 8.78
N TYR A 408 18.01 21.18 8.83
CA TYR A 408 17.71 20.43 7.62
C TYR A 408 16.52 21.08 6.90
N LEU A 409 16.64 21.27 5.59
CA LEU A 409 15.48 21.37 4.71
C LEU A 409 14.96 19.94 4.48
N VAL A 410 13.85 19.63 5.13
CA VAL A 410 13.16 18.35 5.10
C VAL A 410 12.17 18.34 3.95
N THR A 411 12.09 17.22 3.23
CA THR A 411 11.00 16.97 2.29
C THR A 411 10.22 15.74 2.70
N SER A 412 8.99 15.63 2.21
CA SER A 412 8.21 14.39 2.20
C SER A 412 8.29 13.69 0.84
N ILE A 413 9.37 13.91 0.08
CA ILE A 413 9.62 13.30 -1.23
C ILE A 413 10.58 12.12 -1.04
N PRO A 414 10.20 10.89 -1.43
CA PRO A 414 11.03 9.72 -1.21
C PRO A 414 12.44 9.88 -1.79
N TYR A 415 13.46 9.51 -1.03
CA TYR A 415 14.85 9.58 -1.47
C TYR A 415 15.07 8.72 -2.72
N ASP A 416 15.79 9.24 -3.71
CA ASP A 416 16.21 8.53 -4.92
C ASP A 416 17.54 9.10 -5.44
N LYS A 417 18.31 8.31 -6.19
CA LYS A 417 19.57 8.76 -6.82
C LYS A 417 19.35 9.66 -8.04
N GLY A 418 18.12 9.73 -8.55
CA GLY A 418 17.74 10.55 -9.69
C GLY A 418 17.56 12.04 -9.39
N PHE A 419 17.68 12.45 -8.12
CA PHE A 419 17.59 13.86 -7.73
C PHE A 419 18.90 14.62 -7.99
N LYS A 420 18.73 15.90 -8.33
CA LYS A 420 19.76 16.93 -8.34
C LYS A 420 19.24 18.12 -7.56
N VAL A 421 20.05 18.63 -6.63
CA VAL A 421 19.70 19.77 -5.77
C VAL A 421 20.69 20.91 -5.99
N VAL A 422 20.16 22.10 -6.23
CA VAL A 422 20.93 23.33 -6.45
C VAL A 422 20.49 24.35 -5.39
N VAL A 423 21.46 24.89 -4.66
CA VAL A 423 21.27 25.92 -3.62
C VAL A 423 22.08 27.14 -4.03
N ASN A 424 21.44 28.30 -4.17
CA ASN A 424 22.09 29.55 -4.62
C ASN A 424 22.95 29.36 -5.88
N ASN A 425 22.39 28.70 -6.90
CA ASN A 425 23.04 28.36 -8.18
C ASN A 425 24.24 27.40 -8.09
N LYS A 426 24.48 26.76 -6.94
CA LYS A 426 25.53 25.74 -6.77
C LYS A 426 24.90 24.39 -6.47
N GLU A 427 25.34 23.37 -7.18
CA GLU A 427 24.92 21.99 -6.91
C GLU A 427 25.45 21.52 -5.55
N VAL A 428 24.60 20.88 -4.75
CA VAL A 428 24.93 20.38 -3.41
C VAL A 428 24.55 18.91 -3.28
N SER A 429 25.23 18.21 -2.37
CA SER A 429 24.84 16.86 -1.97
C SER A 429 23.54 16.87 -1.18
N TYR A 430 22.81 15.76 -1.26
CA TYR A 430 21.59 15.52 -0.50
C TYR A 430 21.68 14.20 0.26
N GLU A 431 20.86 14.07 1.28
CA GLU A 431 20.87 12.97 2.24
C GLU A 431 19.52 12.24 2.24
N ASN A 432 19.56 10.97 2.65
CA ASN A 432 18.38 10.22 3.06
C ASN A 432 18.14 10.49 4.54
N ILE A 433 17.16 11.34 4.84
CA ILE A 433 16.74 11.69 6.19
C ILE A 433 15.42 10.98 6.53
N ASN A 434 15.08 10.92 7.82
CA ASN A 434 13.84 10.32 8.32
C ASN A 434 13.60 8.89 7.81
N ASN A 435 14.69 8.18 7.52
CA ASN A 435 14.73 6.82 6.97
C ASN A 435 13.93 6.63 5.68
N GLY A 436 13.75 7.68 4.87
CA GLY A 436 13.27 7.48 3.51
C GLY A 436 13.04 8.70 2.64
N PHE A 437 13.39 9.91 3.09
CA PHE A 437 13.09 11.14 2.37
C PHE A 437 14.34 11.92 1.99
N LEU A 438 14.22 12.69 0.92
CA LEU A 438 15.23 13.64 0.48
C LEU A 438 15.36 14.78 1.51
N GLY A 439 16.59 15.11 1.88
CA GLY A 439 16.88 16.29 2.70
C GLY A 439 18.24 16.91 2.38
N ILE A 440 18.41 18.18 2.74
CA ILE A 440 19.69 18.89 2.68
C ILE A 440 19.92 19.65 3.97
N TYR A 441 21.16 19.67 4.45
CA TYR A 441 21.52 20.48 5.60
C TYR A 441 21.95 21.89 5.15
N LEU A 442 21.41 22.91 5.80
CA LEU A 442 21.66 24.32 5.50
C LEU A 442 22.15 25.03 6.76
N GLU A 443 23.19 25.85 6.61
CA GLU A 443 23.62 26.78 7.65
C GLU A 443 22.67 27.97 7.74
N LYS A 444 22.93 28.89 8.68
CA LYS A 444 22.19 30.16 8.75
C LYS A 444 22.37 30.96 7.46
N GLY A 445 21.27 31.42 6.85
CA GLY A 445 21.32 32.21 5.62
C GLY A 445 20.01 32.27 4.84
N ASN A 446 20.06 32.90 3.67
CA ASN A 446 18.95 32.93 2.71
C ASN A 446 19.29 32.04 1.53
N TYR A 447 18.36 31.18 1.13
CA TYR A 447 18.60 30.19 0.09
C TYR A 447 17.47 30.16 -0.93
N ASP A 448 17.85 30.25 -2.21
CA ASP A 448 17.07 29.77 -3.33
C ASP A 448 17.42 28.30 -3.56
N VAL A 449 16.40 27.43 -3.56
CA VAL A 449 16.58 25.98 -3.71
C VAL A 449 15.82 25.49 -4.92
N GLU A 450 16.50 24.72 -5.76
CA GLU A 450 15.96 24.03 -6.92
C GLU A 450 16.23 22.53 -6.78
N ILE A 451 15.15 21.73 -6.79
CA ILE A 451 15.19 20.27 -6.77
C ILE A 451 14.66 19.79 -8.12
N THR A 452 15.47 19.03 -8.84
CA THR A 452 15.09 18.42 -10.11
C THR A 452 15.20 16.90 -10.02
N TYR A 453 14.30 16.19 -10.71
CA TYR A 453 14.31 14.73 -10.79
C TYR A 453 14.45 14.25 -12.23
N LYS A 454 15.35 13.29 -12.43
CA LYS A 454 15.45 12.50 -13.66
C LYS A 454 15.56 11.03 -13.30
N SER A 455 14.64 10.23 -13.82
CA SER A 455 14.68 8.78 -13.60
C SER A 455 16.05 8.23 -13.97
N PRO A 456 16.72 7.52 -13.03
CA PRO A 456 17.94 6.78 -13.34
C PRO A 456 17.70 5.86 -14.53
N TRP A 457 18.74 5.65 -15.35
CA TRP A 457 18.72 4.75 -16.52
C TRP A 457 17.77 5.14 -17.66
N LEU A 458 17.01 6.24 -17.58
CA LEU A 458 16.08 6.65 -18.65
C LEU A 458 16.75 6.76 -20.01
N ASN A 459 17.94 7.37 -20.07
CA ASN A 459 18.69 7.52 -21.32
C ASN A 459 19.18 6.17 -21.87
N ILE A 460 19.56 5.24 -20.99
CA ILE A 460 20.00 3.89 -21.38
C ILE A 460 18.80 3.08 -21.87
N GLY A 461 17.65 3.18 -21.20
CA GLY A 461 16.39 2.56 -21.63
C GLY A 461 15.94 3.04 -23.01
N LYS A 462 16.07 4.35 -23.30
CA LYS A 462 15.81 4.91 -24.64
C LYS A 462 16.74 4.30 -25.69
N LEU A 463 18.04 4.20 -25.39
CA LEU A 463 19.02 3.59 -26.30
C LEU A 463 18.70 2.11 -26.59
N LEU A 464 18.42 1.32 -25.56
CA LEU A 464 18.08 -0.10 -25.72
C LEU A 464 16.77 -0.31 -26.48
N SER A 465 15.77 0.55 -26.24
CA SER A 465 14.50 0.52 -26.99
C SER A 465 14.73 0.81 -28.47
N PHE A 466 15.58 1.78 -28.79
CA PHE A 466 15.96 2.11 -30.17
C PHE A 466 16.68 0.95 -30.86
N ILE A 467 17.64 0.32 -30.18
CA ILE A 467 18.32 -0.89 -30.70
C ILE A 467 17.31 -2.01 -30.95
N GLY A 468 16.37 -2.25 -30.03
CA GLY A 468 15.33 -3.26 -30.19
C GLY A 468 14.42 -3.02 -31.41
N ILE A 469 14.03 -1.76 -31.65
CA ILE A 469 13.27 -1.38 -32.85
C ILE A 469 14.08 -1.66 -34.12
N ILE A 470 15.36 -1.30 -34.15
CA ILE A 470 16.23 -1.60 -35.30
C ILE A 470 16.31 -3.10 -35.53
N SER A 471 16.57 -3.90 -34.49
CA SER A 471 16.63 -5.36 -34.60
C SER A 471 15.31 -5.96 -35.10
N PHE A 472 14.18 -5.48 -34.61
CA PHE A 472 12.86 -5.92 -35.07
C PHE A 472 12.65 -5.61 -36.56
N ILE A 473 12.94 -4.39 -37.00
CA ILE A 473 12.84 -4.00 -38.42
C ILE A 473 13.77 -4.86 -39.28
N THR A 474 15.01 -5.10 -38.84
CA THR A 474 15.97 -5.96 -39.55
C THR A 474 15.42 -7.38 -39.72
N ILE A 475 14.86 -7.99 -38.67
CA ILE A 475 14.25 -9.33 -38.75
C ILE A 475 13.11 -9.35 -39.75
N VAL A 476 12.19 -8.39 -39.68
CA VAL A 476 11.04 -8.29 -40.61
C VAL A 476 11.51 -8.17 -42.06
N LEU A 477 12.54 -7.37 -42.33
CA LEU A 477 13.11 -7.21 -43.67
C LEU A 477 13.79 -8.50 -44.17
N ILE A 478 14.50 -9.22 -43.30
CA ILE A 478 15.11 -10.51 -43.63
C ILE A 478 14.03 -11.55 -43.94
N GLU A 479 12.99 -11.65 -43.12
CA GLU A 479 11.88 -12.58 -43.35
C GLU A 479 11.12 -12.28 -44.64
N ARG A 480 10.88 -11.00 -44.94
CA ARG A 480 10.27 -10.58 -46.22
C ARG A 480 11.13 -11.00 -47.41
N LYS A 481 12.45 -10.76 -47.36
CA LYS A 481 13.37 -11.21 -48.41
C LYS A 481 13.37 -12.73 -48.57
N ASN A 482 13.32 -13.49 -47.48
CA ASN A 482 13.30 -14.94 -47.52
C ASN A 482 11.96 -15.52 -48.01
N LYS A 483 10.84 -14.83 -47.79
CA LYS A 483 9.52 -15.19 -48.36
C LYS A 483 9.37 -14.87 -49.84
N ILE A 484 10.09 -13.88 -50.38
CA ILE A 484 10.10 -13.54 -51.81
C ILE A 484 11.01 -14.49 -52.61
N LYS A 485 11.98 -15.14 -51.95
CA LYS A 485 12.90 -16.11 -52.56
C LYS A 485 12.39 -17.56 -52.53
N LYS A 486 11.28 -17.84 -51.84
CA LYS A 486 10.52 -19.10 -51.91
C LYS A 486 9.28 -18.87 -52.75
#